data_AF-A0A7C1C870-F1
#
_entry.id   AF-A0A7C1C870-F1
#
_cell.length_a   1.000
_cell.length_b   1.000
_cell.length_c   1.000
_cell.angle_alpha   90.00
_cell.angle_beta   90.00
_cell.angle_gamma   90.00
#
_symmetry.space_group_name_H-M   'P 1'
#
loop_
_entity.id
_entity.type
_entity.pdbx_description
1 polymer ?
#
loop_
_entity_poly.entity_id
_entity_poly.type
_entity_poly.pdbx_seq_one_letter_code
_entity_poly.pdbx_strand_id
1 'polypeptide(L)'
;RLLSIIGTIIAAGGMTFGTFLLIMRFVRGSVWAANGVFTLFAVLFIFIGAQFIGLGLLGEYIGRIYWDVRGRPRYFVQQIINGK
;
A
#
# COMPACT_ATOMS: atom_id res chain seq x y z
N ARG A 1 -9.43 -4.15 1.61
CA ARG A 1 -9.70 -2.69 1.59
C ARG A 1 -8.81 -1.91 2.57
N LEU A 2 -8.79 -2.23 3.86
CA LEU A 2 -7.90 -1.54 4.83
C LEU A 2 -6.42 -1.56 4.43
N LEU A 3 -5.89 -2.73 4.03
CA LEU A 3 -4.49 -2.87 3.61
C LEU A 3 -4.15 -2.04 2.36
N SER A 4 -5.07 -1.95 1.40
CA SER A 4 -4.89 -1.11 0.22
C SER A 4 -4.88 0.38 0.58
N ILE A 5 -5.79 0.83 1.46
CA ILE A 5 -5.84 2.23 1.90
C ILE A 5 -4.54 2.63 2.61
N ILE A 6 -4.05 1.78 3.52
CA ILE A 6 -2.79 2.03 4.24
C ILE A 6 -1.62 2.09 3.24
N GLY A 7 -1.54 1.14 2.31
CA GLY A 7 -0.52 1.13 1.26
C GLY A 7 -0.54 2.40 0.42
N THR A 8 -1.73 2.88 0.02
CA THR A 8 -1.89 4.12 -0.75
C THR A 8 -1.47 5.36 0.05
N ILE A 9 -1.80 5.45 1.35
CA ILE A 9 -1.40 6.59 2.19
C ILE A 9 0.13 6.65 2.34
N ILE A 10 0.76 5.50 2.63
CA ILE A 10 2.23 5.42 2.74
C ILE A 10 2.89 5.76 1.41
N ALA A 11 2.35 5.25 0.29
CA ALA A 11 2.85 5.54 -1.03
C ALA A 11 2.74 7.03 -1.40
N ALA A 12 1.61 7.67 -1.08
CA ALA A 12 1.43 9.09 -1.28
C ALA A 12 2.43 9.93 -0.46
N GLY A 13 2.68 9.55 0.80
CA GLY A 13 3.70 10.17 1.64
C GLY A 13 5.11 10.04 1.04
N GLY A 14 5.49 8.83 0.60
CA GLY A 14 6.78 8.57 -0.04
C GLY A 14 6.96 9.35 -1.35
N MET A 15 5.97 9.34 -2.25
CA MET A 15 6.03 10.10 -3.50
C MET A 15 6.10 11.61 -3.25
N THR A 16 5.33 12.13 -2.30
CA THR A 16 5.35 13.56 -1.95
C THR A 16 6.74 13.95 -1.42
N PHE A 17 7.31 13.15 -0.52
CA PHE A 17 8.63 13.42 0.04
C PHE A 17 9.75 13.28 -0.99
N GLY A 18 9.71 12.26 -1.85
CA GLY A 18 10.68 12.09 -2.94
C GLY A 18 10.62 13.24 -3.95
N THR A 19 9.41 13.66 -4.33
CA THR A 19 9.22 14.82 -5.23
C THR A 19 9.73 16.11 -4.59
N PHE A 20 9.47 16.32 -3.29
CA PHE A 20 10.00 17.45 -2.54
C PHE A 20 11.54 17.50 -2.54
N LEU A 21 12.20 16.36 -2.32
CA LEU A 21 13.67 16.26 -2.39
C LEU A 21 14.22 16.59 -3.79
N LEU A 22 13.55 16.14 -4.85
CA LEU A 22 13.91 16.49 -6.24
C LEU A 22 13.75 17.99 -6.52
N ILE A 23 12.63 18.60 -6.12
CA ILE A 23 12.40 20.04 -6.32
C ILE A 23 13.47 20.84 -5.56
N MET A 24 13.73 20.48 -4.30
CA MET A 24 14.76 21.14 -3.49
C MET A 24 16.16 21.01 -4.10
N ARG A 25 16.49 19.87 -4.74
CA ARG A 25 17.75 19.68 -5.48
C ARG A 25 17.93 20.69 -6.62
N PHE A 26 16.86 21.03 -7.33
CA PHE A 26 16.91 22.02 -8.42
C PHE A 26 16.99 23.46 -7.89
N VAL A 27 16.29 23.78 -6.80
CA VAL A 27 16.26 25.14 -6.25
C VAL A 27 17.54 25.49 -5.47
N ARG A 28 18.07 24.58 -4.64
CA ARG A 28 19.22 24.83 -3.74
C ARG A 28 20.55 24.25 -4.23
N GLY A 29 20.56 23.60 -5.39
CA GLY A 29 21.79 23.05 -5.98
C GLY A 29 22.31 21.78 -5.31
N SER A 30 23.53 21.38 -5.69
CA SER A 30 24.10 20.05 -5.34
C SER A 30 24.60 19.95 -3.91
N VAL A 31 25.12 21.06 -3.38
CA VAL A 31 25.68 21.15 -2.03
C VAL A 31 24.61 20.87 -0.99
N TRP A 32 23.41 21.45 -1.16
CA TRP A 32 22.27 21.18 -0.28
C TRP A 32 21.79 19.74 -0.37
N ALA A 33 21.84 19.14 -1.56
CA ALA A 33 21.41 17.77 -1.79
C ALA A 33 22.44 16.70 -1.38
N ALA A 34 23.36 17.06 -0.49
CA ALA A 34 24.45 16.20 -0.01
C ALA A 34 25.18 15.51 -1.16
N ASN A 35 25.50 16.27 -2.22
CA ASN A 35 26.18 15.78 -3.42
C ASN A 35 25.49 14.60 -4.12
N GLY A 36 24.16 14.54 -4.09
CA GLY A 36 23.36 13.57 -4.84
C GLY A 36 22.72 12.46 -3.99
N VAL A 37 23.06 12.36 -2.71
CA VAL A 37 22.44 11.41 -1.77
C VAL A 37 20.92 11.63 -1.69
N PHE A 38 20.46 12.88 -1.64
CA PHE A 38 19.03 13.17 -1.58
C PHE A 38 18.30 12.83 -2.88
N THR A 39 18.99 12.89 -4.02
CA THR A 39 18.45 12.45 -5.31
C THR A 39 18.28 10.92 -5.32
N LEU A 40 19.22 10.18 -4.74
CA LEU A 40 19.11 8.73 -4.57
C LEU A 40 17.92 8.38 -3.67
N PHE A 41 17.77 9.07 -2.53
CA PHE A 41 16.62 8.88 -1.65
C PHE A 41 15.29 9.24 -2.31
N ALA A 42 15.25 10.30 -3.12
CA ALA A 42 14.04 10.65 -3.84
C ALA A 42 13.55 9.51 -4.76
N VAL A 43 14.47 8.92 -5.53
CA VAL A 43 14.17 7.76 -6.40
C VAL A 43 13.73 6.57 -5.55
N LEU A 44 14.44 6.29 -4.45
CA LEU A 44 14.08 5.20 -3.52
C LEU A 44 12.67 5.39 -2.94
N PHE A 45 12.31 6.58 -2.48
CA PHE A 45 10.98 6.84 -1.91
C PHE A 45 9.86 6.68 -2.93
N ILE A 46 10.08 7.11 -4.19
CA ILE A 46 9.13 6.90 -5.27
C ILE A 46 8.97 5.40 -5.56
N PHE A 47 10.09 4.66 -5.64
CA PHE A 47 10.07 3.24 -5.93
C PHE A 47 9.41 2.42 -4.83
N ILE A 48 9.77 2.69 -3.57
CA ILE A 48 9.16 2.08 -2.38
C ILE A 48 7.68 2.42 -2.30
N GLY A 49 7.29 3.66 -2.59
CA GLY A 49 5.88 4.06 -2.66
C GLY A 49 5.10 3.23 -3.68
N ALA A 50 5.64 3.03 -4.88
CA ALA A 50 5.02 2.17 -5.89
C ALA A 50 4.90 0.70 -5.41
N GLN A 51 5.92 0.18 -4.72
CA GLN A 51 5.88 -1.16 -4.13
C GLN A 51 4.78 -1.31 -3.06
N PHE A 52 4.59 -0.31 -2.20
CA PHE A 52 3.54 -0.32 -1.17
C PHE A 52 2.12 -0.35 -1.74
N ILE A 53 1.89 0.29 -2.89
CA ILE A 53 0.62 0.17 -3.61
C ILE A 53 0.39 -1.29 -4.03
N GLY A 54 1.41 -1.92 -4.62
CA GLY A 54 1.38 -3.34 -5.00
C GLY A 54 1.12 -4.25 -3.81
N LEU A 55 1.82 -4.05 -2.69
CA LEU A 55 1.63 -4.81 -1.45
C LEU A 55 0.22 -4.63 -0.86
N GLY A 56 -0.34 -3.42 -0.93
CA GLY A 56 -1.71 -3.15 -0.48
C GLY A 56 -2.77 -3.92 -1.28
N LEU A 57 -2.59 -4.01 -2.60
CA LEU A 57 -3.45 -4.81 -3.48
C LEU A 57 -3.29 -6.31 -3.22
N LEU A 58 -2.05 -6.79 -3.10
CA LEU A 58 -1.76 -8.20 -2.78
C LEU A 58 -2.38 -8.61 -1.44
N GLY A 59 -2.27 -7.76 -0.41
CA GLY A 59 -2.87 -8.02 0.88
C GLY A 59 -4.40 -8.16 0.84
N GLU A 60 -5.08 -7.34 0.02
CA GLU A 60 -6.52 -7.50 -0.20
C GLU A 60 -6.85 -8.79 -0.94
N TYR A 61 -6.04 -9.16 -1.93
CA TYR A 61 -6.23 -10.39 -2.69
C TYR A 61 -6.04 -11.63 -1.82
N ILE A 62 -4.95 -11.69 -1.05
CA ILE A 62 -4.67 -12.78 -0.09
C ILE A 62 -5.76 -12.86 0.97
N GLY A 63 -6.23 -11.72 1.49
CA GLY A 63 -7.33 -11.70 2.45
C GLY A 63 -8.60 -12.34 1.89
N ARG A 64 -8.91 -12.10 0.61
CA ARG A 64 -10.06 -12.71 -0.07
C ARG A 64 -9.88 -14.22 -0.25
N ILE A 65 -8.69 -14.65 -0.67
CA ILE A 65 -8.33 -16.08 -0.76
C ILE A 65 -8.49 -16.76 0.60
N TYR A 66 -8.02 -16.14 1.68
CA TYR A 66 -8.15 -16.70 3.03
C TYR A 66 -9.63 -16.93 3.40
N TRP A 67 -10.52 -15.99 3.06
CA TRP A 67 -11.95 -16.15 3.30
C TRP A 67 -12.56 -17.29 2.47
N ASP A 68 -12.17 -17.43 1.20
CA ASP A 68 -12.67 -18.47 0.31
C ASP A 68 -12.20 -19.87 0.75
N VAL A 69 -10.94 -20.00 1.16
CA VAL A 69 -10.35 -21.29 1.58
C VAL A 69 -10.82 -21.73 2.97
N ARG A 70 -11.24 -20.80 3.85
CA ARG A 70 -11.62 -21.13 5.24
C ARG A 70 -12.86 -22.02 5.36
N GLY A 71 -13.64 -22.20 4.28
CA GLY A 71 -14.68 -23.22 4.19
C GLY A 71 -15.75 -23.20 5.29
N ARG A 72 -15.90 -22.08 6.02
CA ARG A 72 -16.87 -22.01 7.13
C ARG A 72 -18.29 -22.03 6.57
N PRO A 73 -19.14 -22.98 6.99
CA PRO A 73 -20.53 -23.00 6.55
C PRO A 73 -21.20 -21.68 6.92
N ARG A 74 -21.87 -21.04 5.95
CA ARG A 74 -22.49 -19.71 6.10
C ARG A 74 -23.54 -19.66 7.21
N TYR A 75 -24.17 -20.79 7.51
CA TYR A 75 -25.16 -20.93 8.57
C TYR A 75 -25.22 -22.40 9.01
N PHE A 76 -25.64 -22.60 10.26
CA PHE A 76 -26.06 -23.91 10.76
C PHE A 76 -27.60 -23.91 10.82
N VAL A 77 -28.24 -24.86 10.15
CA VAL A 77 -29.69 -25.04 10.27
C VAL A 77 -29.97 -25.80 11.55
N GLN A 78 -30.62 -25.15 12.50
CA GLN A 78 -30.91 -25.74 13.81
C GLN A 78 -32.23 -26.51 13.81
N GLN A 79 -33.23 -26.09 13.03
CA GLN A 79 -34.49 -26.80 12.87
C GLN A 79 -35.22 -26.36 11.57
N ILE A 80 -35.84 -27.30 10.86
CA ILE A 80 -36.72 -27.03 9.72
C ILE A 80 -38.15 -27.33 10.17
N ILE A 81 -39.02 -26.32 10.18
CA ILE A 81 -40.44 -26.50 10.49
C ILE A 81 -41.18 -26.62 9.15
N ASN A 82 -41.53 -27.84 8.76
CA ASN A 82 -42.47 -28.06 7.66
C ASN A 82 -43.89 -27.86 8.19
N GLY A 83 -44.52 -26.76 7.79
CA GLY A 83 -45.96 -26.56 7.95
C GLY A 83 -46.70 -27.50 7.01
N LYS A 84 -47.69 -28.23 7.55
CA LYS A 84 -48.70 -28.93 6.75
C LYS A 84 -49.54 -27.94 5.97
#